data_AF-A0A2J6J6T3-F1
#
_entry.id   AF-A0A2J6J6T3-F1
#
_cell.length_a   1.000
_cell.length_b   1.000
_cell.length_c   1.000
_cell.angle_alpha   90.00
_cell.angle_beta   90.00
_cell.angle_gamma   90.00
#
_symmetry.space_group_name_H-M   'P 1'
#
loop_
_entity.id
_entity.type
_entity.pdbx_description
1 polymer ?
#
loop_
_entity_poly.entity_id
_entity_poly.type
_entity_poly.pdbx_seq_one_letter_code
_entity_poly.pdbx_strand_id
1 'polypeptide(L)'
;MPQDRFGNGLNWIKAEEDGLLSIKDSLEGLSNVKAEFTGPPNMNLSDGETTMPDIFFSHSKHAVWNGCALCHPDLFGVKRNVQPYSMQDIFEGEYCGACHGKVAFPNIDCRKCHAKEVF
;
A
#
# COMPACT_ATOMS: atom_id res chain seq x y z
N MET A 1 2.07 -7.67 -19.95
CA MET A 1 1.99 -7.03 -18.62
C MET A 1 1.32 -5.66 -18.76
N PRO A 2 0.34 -5.33 -17.89
CA PRO A 2 -0.34 -4.03 -17.90
C PRO A 2 0.64 -2.88 -17.68
N GLN A 3 0.44 -1.79 -18.42
CA GLN A 3 1.31 -0.61 -18.38
C GLN A 3 0.85 0.40 -17.33
N ASP A 4 1.81 1.15 -16.78
CA ASP A 4 1.57 2.28 -15.89
C ASP A 4 2.33 3.52 -16.38
N ARG A 5 1.89 4.69 -15.93
CA ARG A 5 2.42 6.01 -16.32
C ARG A 5 3.71 6.41 -15.58
N PHE A 6 3.96 5.80 -14.42
CA PHE A 6 5.06 6.13 -13.51
C PHE A 6 5.81 4.87 -13.05
N GLY A 7 6.92 5.07 -12.33
CA GLY A 7 7.74 3.99 -11.79
C GLY A 7 8.47 3.23 -12.91
N ASN A 8 8.44 1.90 -12.86
CA ASN A 8 9.03 1.04 -13.89
C ASN A 8 8.12 0.81 -15.10
N GLY A 9 7.03 1.57 -15.23
CA GLY A 9 6.09 1.48 -16.35
C GLY A 9 5.15 0.27 -16.30
N LEU A 10 5.16 -0.51 -15.22
CA LEU A 10 4.29 -1.68 -15.05
C LEU A 10 3.27 -1.47 -13.93
N ASN A 11 2.02 -1.81 -14.22
CA ASN A 11 0.96 -1.79 -13.22
C ASN A 11 0.82 -3.18 -12.59
N TRP A 12 1.52 -3.38 -11.48
CA TRP A 12 1.56 -4.65 -10.73
C TRP A 12 0.21 -5.01 -10.09
N ILE A 13 -0.55 -4.01 -9.65
CA ILE A 13 -1.89 -4.21 -9.07
C ILE A 13 -2.85 -4.74 -10.14
N LYS A 14 -2.83 -4.15 -11.33
CA LYS A 14 -3.64 -4.64 -12.45
C LYS A 14 -3.17 -6.01 -12.92
N ALA A 15 -1.87 -6.28 -12.92
CA ALA A 15 -1.35 -7.60 -13.29
C ALA A 15 -1.83 -8.70 -12.33
N GLU A 16 -1.92 -8.39 -11.03
CA GLU A 16 -2.51 -9.27 -10.02
C GLU A 16 -4.00 -9.48 -10.29
N GLU A 17 -4.76 -8.41 -10.52
CA GLU A 17 -6.21 -8.46 -10.80
C GLU A 17 -6.55 -9.23 -12.08
N ASP A 18 -5.72 -9.07 -13.12
CA ASP A 18 -5.85 -9.77 -14.40
C ASP A 18 -5.37 -11.25 -14.30
N GLY A 19 -4.90 -11.70 -13.12
CA GLY A 19 -4.42 -13.06 -12.90
C GLY A 19 -3.12 -13.40 -13.64
N LEU A 20 -2.34 -12.38 -14.03
CA LEU A 20 -1.09 -12.51 -14.77
C LEU A 20 0.12 -12.82 -13.88
N LEU A 21 -0.10 -12.88 -12.57
CA LEU A 21 0.93 -13.10 -11.55
C LEU A 21 0.61 -14.35 -10.72
N SER A 22 1.65 -15.11 -10.38
CA SER A 22 1.56 -16.21 -9.42
C SER A 22 2.43 -15.87 -8.21
N ILE A 23 1.81 -15.30 -7.19
CA ILE A 23 2.48 -14.97 -5.93
C ILE A 23 2.60 -16.26 -5.12
N LYS A 24 3.84 -16.65 -4.81
CA LYS A 24 4.14 -17.80 -3.96
C LYS A 24 4.36 -17.30 -2.53
N ASP A 25 3.38 -17.55 -1.67
CA ASP A 25 3.39 -17.23 -0.25
C ASP A 25 3.96 -18.38 0.61
N SER A 26 4.31 -19.50 -0.02
CA SER A 26 4.69 -20.73 0.64
C SER A 26 5.84 -21.42 -0.08
N LEU A 27 6.70 -22.04 0.73
CA LEU A 27 7.79 -22.90 0.30
C LEU A 27 7.48 -24.33 0.71
N GLU A 28 7.61 -25.24 -0.26
CA GLU A 28 7.38 -26.67 -0.06
C GLU A 28 8.29 -27.22 1.04
N GLY A 29 7.71 -27.90 2.02
CA GLY A 29 8.43 -28.47 3.16
C GLY A 29 8.79 -27.48 4.28
N LEU A 30 8.49 -26.19 4.14
CA LEU A 30 8.77 -25.16 5.16
C LEU A 30 7.51 -24.41 5.63
N SER A 31 6.56 -24.19 4.74
CA SER A 31 5.35 -23.42 5.07
C SER A 31 4.23 -24.36 5.53
N ASN A 32 3.88 -24.28 6.82
CA ASN A 32 2.96 -25.24 7.44
C ASN A 32 1.49 -24.79 7.52
N VAL A 33 1.12 -23.59 7.07
CA VAL A 33 -0.28 -23.14 7.08
C VAL A 33 -0.53 -22.16 5.93
N LYS A 34 -1.47 -22.48 5.04
CA LYS A 34 -2.16 -21.47 4.23
C LYS A 34 -3.26 -20.87 5.09
N ALA A 35 -2.94 -19.82 5.84
CA ALA A 35 -3.99 -19.04 6.48
C ALA A 35 -4.65 -18.21 5.39
N GLU A 36 -5.94 -18.39 5.15
CA GLU A 36 -6.70 -17.44 4.36
C GLU A 36 -6.57 -16.06 5.02
N PHE A 37 -6.28 -15.04 4.21
CA PHE A 37 -6.10 -13.68 4.72
C PHE A 37 -7.44 -13.13 5.22
N THR A 38 -7.71 -13.27 6.51
CA THR A 38 -8.77 -12.54 7.22
C THR A 38 -8.22 -11.19 7.67
N GLY A 39 -7.86 -10.34 6.71
CA GLY A 39 -7.30 -9.03 7.00
C GLY A 39 -8.30 -8.04 7.59
N PRO A 40 -7.82 -6.99 8.28
CA PRO A 40 -8.64 -5.85 8.63
C PRO A 40 -9.20 -5.18 7.36
N PRO A 41 -10.35 -4.49 7.46
CA PRO A 41 -10.95 -3.82 6.32
C PRO A 41 -10.04 -2.71 5.76
N ASN A 42 -10.25 -2.38 4.49
CA ASN A 42 -9.65 -1.20 3.88
C ASN A 42 -10.09 0.07 4.62
N MET A 43 -9.23 1.08 4.59
CA MET A 43 -9.41 2.32 5.36
C MET A 43 -9.49 3.52 4.42
N ASN A 44 -10.42 4.44 4.70
CA ASN A 44 -10.38 5.80 4.18
C ASN A 44 -9.73 6.69 5.22
N LEU A 45 -8.59 7.29 4.93
CA LEU A 45 -7.90 8.26 5.77
C LEU A 45 -8.29 9.67 5.29
N SER A 46 -8.54 10.57 6.23
CA SER A 46 -8.85 11.98 5.94
C SER A 46 -8.07 12.80 6.95
N ASP A 47 -7.44 13.88 6.49
CA ASP A 47 -6.78 14.88 7.34
C ASP A 47 -7.79 15.90 7.91
N GLY A 48 -9.05 15.83 7.47
CA GLY A 48 -10.10 16.79 7.82
C GLY A 48 -9.93 18.14 7.14
N GLU A 49 -8.95 18.30 6.25
CA GLU A 49 -8.78 19.49 5.45
C GLU A 49 -9.74 19.44 4.25
N THR A 50 -10.46 20.54 4.03
CA THR A 50 -11.45 20.60 2.93
C THR A 50 -10.78 20.60 1.55
N THR A 51 -9.49 20.93 1.49
CA THR A 51 -8.71 21.12 0.27
C THR A 51 -8.05 19.84 -0.24
N MET A 52 -7.81 18.85 0.62
CA MET A 52 -7.18 17.59 0.22
C MET A 52 -8.20 16.45 0.16
N PRO A 53 -8.29 15.69 -0.94
CA PRO A 53 -9.18 14.55 -0.99
C PRO A 53 -8.74 13.44 -0.04
N ASP A 54 -9.72 12.72 0.51
CA ASP A 54 -9.50 11.52 1.32
C ASP A 54 -8.56 10.52 0.62
N ILE A 55 -7.73 9.86 1.42
CA ILE A 55 -6.79 8.84 0.99
C ILE A 55 -7.42 7.45 1.19
N PHE A 56 -7.37 6.60 0.19
CA PHE A 56 -7.79 5.21 0.31
C PHE A 56 -6.57 4.30 0.54
N PHE A 57 -6.59 3.55 1.64
CA PHE A 57 -5.59 2.53 1.96
C PHE A 57 -6.21 1.14 1.95
N SER A 58 -5.63 0.22 1.17
CA SER A 58 -6.11 -1.15 1.08
C SER A 58 -5.20 -2.13 1.81
N HIS A 59 -5.67 -2.69 2.93
CA HIS A 59 -4.95 -3.75 3.64
C HIS A 59 -4.78 -4.98 2.77
N SER A 60 -5.80 -5.39 2.01
CA SER A 60 -5.71 -6.58 1.16
C SER A 60 -4.60 -6.46 0.13
N LYS A 61 -4.53 -5.32 -0.57
CA LYS A 61 -3.48 -5.10 -1.58
C LYS A 61 -2.08 -5.00 -0.98
N HIS A 62 -1.92 -4.50 0.25
CA HIS A 62 -0.61 -4.48 0.88
C HIS A 62 -0.22 -5.84 1.45
N ALA A 63 -1.18 -6.56 2.03
CA ALA A 63 -0.93 -7.82 2.73
C ALA A 63 -0.79 -9.05 1.82
N VAL A 64 -1.31 -8.99 0.59
CA VAL A 64 -1.03 -10.02 -0.42
C VAL A 64 0.46 -10.05 -0.78
N TRP A 65 1.10 -8.88 -0.77
CA TRP A 65 2.51 -8.74 -1.13
C TRP A 65 3.44 -8.74 0.10
N ASN A 66 2.91 -8.48 1.30
CA ASN A 66 3.70 -8.28 2.52
C ASN A 66 3.01 -8.88 3.75
N GLY A 67 3.76 -9.24 4.79
CA GLY A 67 3.18 -9.67 6.07
C GLY A 67 2.78 -8.50 6.98
N CYS A 68 1.86 -8.74 7.92
CA CYS A 68 1.42 -7.72 8.91
C CYS A 68 2.59 -7.09 9.68
N ALA A 69 3.59 -7.91 10.02
CA ALA A 69 4.77 -7.51 10.78
C ALA A 69 5.72 -6.58 10.00
N LEU A 70 5.53 -6.44 8.68
CA LEU A 70 6.33 -5.49 7.89
C LEU A 70 5.91 -4.04 8.15
N CYS A 71 4.65 -3.82 8.51
CA CYS A 71 4.12 -2.48 8.77
C CYS A 71 3.96 -2.21 10.27
N HIS A 72 3.55 -3.22 11.04
CA HIS A 72 3.19 -3.07 12.44
C HIS A 72 4.19 -3.72 13.39
N PRO A 73 4.47 -3.08 14.55
CA PRO A 73 3.98 -1.76 14.98
C PRO A 73 4.84 -0.59 14.48
N ASP A 74 5.95 -0.88 13.78
CA ASP A 74 7.05 0.06 13.60
C ASP A 74 6.70 1.25 12.70
N LEU A 75 6.12 1.02 11.52
CA LEU A 75 5.75 2.10 10.60
C LEU A 75 4.38 2.68 10.95
N PHE A 76 3.46 1.83 11.40
CA PHE A 76 2.11 2.23 11.76
C PHE A 76 1.69 1.51 13.04
N GLY A 77 1.02 2.23 13.94
CA GLY A 77 0.32 1.61 15.06
C GLY A 77 -0.81 0.69 14.56
N VAL A 78 -1.11 -0.36 15.32
CA VAL A 78 -2.22 -1.29 15.01
C VAL A 78 -3.58 -0.59 15.13
N LYS A 79 -3.68 0.42 16.00
CA LYS A 79 -4.87 1.26 16.11
C LYS A 79 -4.83 2.36 15.06
N ARG A 80 -6.00 2.74 14.57
CA ARG A 80 -6.16 3.85 13.64
C ARG A 80 -5.80 5.19 14.31
N ASN A 81 -5.22 6.10 13.52
CA ASN A 81 -4.89 7.48 13.92
C ASN A 81 -4.04 7.58 15.19
N VAL A 82 -3.14 6.62 15.40
CA VAL A 82 -2.21 6.67 16.55
C VAL A 82 -1.19 7.80 16.39
N GLN A 83 -0.77 8.09 15.16
CA GLN A 83 0.23 9.10 14.85
C GLN A 83 -0.13 9.87 13.58
N PRO A 84 -0.08 11.22 13.60
CA PRO A 84 -0.18 12.03 12.40
C PRO A 84 1.12 11.96 11.60
N TYR A 85 1.01 12.12 10.28
CA TYR A 85 2.14 12.21 9.37
C TYR A 85 1.78 13.07 8.16
N SER A 86 2.79 13.58 7.47
CA SER A 86 2.66 14.51 6.36
C SER A 86 3.22 13.93 5.06
N MET A 87 2.94 14.59 3.94
CA MET A 87 3.59 14.27 2.66
C MET A 87 5.10 14.54 2.72
N GLN A 88 5.58 15.46 3.55
CA GLN A 88 7.01 15.72 3.73
C GLN A 88 7.69 14.48 4.34
N ASP A 89 7.12 13.91 5.39
CA ASP A 89 7.61 12.68 6.04
C ASP A 89 7.66 11.52 5.02
N ILE A 90 6.63 11.43 4.17
CA ILE A 90 6.57 10.43 3.08
C ILE A 90 7.69 10.65 2.06
N PHE A 91 8.01 11.89 1.69
CA PHE A 91 9.14 12.17 0.79
C PHE A 91 10.50 11.90 1.45
N GLU A 92 10.59 12.01 2.77
CA GLU A 92 11.77 11.67 3.56
C GLU A 92 11.95 10.16 3.77
N GLY A 93 10.96 9.35 3.34
CA GLY A 93 11.02 7.90 3.35
C GLY A 93 10.41 7.27 4.60
N GLU A 94 9.60 8.02 5.34
CA GLU A 94 8.82 7.52 6.47
C GLU A 94 7.42 7.08 6.02
N TYR A 95 6.71 6.31 6.86
CA TYR A 95 5.33 5.86 6.60
C TYR A 95 5.16 5.21 5.22
N CYS A 96 4.30 5.76 4.36
CA CYS A 96 4.10 5.29 2.99
C CYS A 96 5.41 5.32 2.17
N GLY A 97 6.26 6.32 2.43
CA GLY A 97 7.55 6.53 1.80
C GLY A 97 8.61 5.48 2.13
N ALA A 98 8.39 4.68 3.18
CA ALA A 98 9.27 3.55 3.48
C ALA A 98 9.35 2.57 2.30
N CYS A 99 8.25 2.45 1.55
CA CYS A 99 8.15 1.56 0.39
C CYS A 99 7.93 2.33 -0.94
N HIS A 100 6.98 3.26 -0.97
CA HIS A 100 6.63 4.00 -2.19
C HIS A 100 7.75 4.96 -2.60
N GLY A 101 8.24 4.82 -3.84
CA GLY A 101 9.39 5.54 -4.37
C GLY A 101 10.69 4.73 -4.42
N LYS A 102 10.83 3.70 -3.58
CA LYS A 102 12.01 2.80 -3.56
C LYS A 102 11.68 1.44 -4.17
N VAL A 103 10.64 0.78 -3.66
CA VAL A 103 10.24 -0.59 -4.03
C VAL A 103 8.81 -0.67 -4.56
N ALA A 104 8.02 0.37 -4.38
CA ALA A 104 6.70 0.54 -4.95
C ALA A 104 6.62 1.82 -5.80
N PHE A 105 5.47 2.07 -6.45
CA PHE A 105 5.29 3.23 -7.33
C PHE A 105 5.65 4.55 -6.63
N PRO A 106 6.11 5.57 -7.39
CA PRO A 106 6.58 6.82 -6.81
C PRO A 106 5.45 7.68 -6.25
N ASN A 107 5.73 8.45 -5.20
CA ASN A 107 4.79 9.34 -4.50
C ASN A 107 4.38 10.61 -5.28
N ILE A 108 4.48 10.58 -6.61
CA ILE A 108 4.14 11.69 -7.50
C ILE A 108 2.81 11.48 -8.25
N ASP A 109 2.22 10.28 -8.15
CA ASP A 109 0.88 10.01 -8.68
C ASP A 109 -0.17 10.13 -7.58
N CYS A 110 -0.59 11.36 -7.28
CA CYS A 110 -1.48 11.67 -6.17
C CYS A 110 -2.76 10.83 -6.19
N ARG A 111 -3.28 10.51 -7.38
CA ARG A 111 -4.52 9.73 -7.58
C ARG A 111 -4.42 8.25 -7.21
N LYS A 112 -3.21 7.73 -6.97
CA LYS A 112 -3.06 6.35 -6.49
C LYS A 112 -3.42 6.21 -5.01
N CYS A 113 -3.34 7.30 -4.26
CA CYS A 113 -3.68 7.34 -2.84
C CYS A 113 -4.95 8.16 -2.62
N HIS A 114 -5.02 9.37 -3.18
CA HIS A 114 -6.14 10.29 -3.01
C HIS A 114 -7.31 9.91 -3.92
N ALA A 115 -8.51 9.85 -3.34
CA ALA A 115 -9.73 9.41 -3.99
C ALA A 115 -10.24 10.37 -5.09
N LYS A 116 -9.69 11.58 -5.18
CA LYS A 116 -10.01 12.58 -6.21
C LYS A 116 -8.73 13.24 -6.72
N GLU A 117 -8.88 14.01 -7.81
CA GLU A 117 -7.77 14.81 -8.33
C GLU A 117 -7.29 15.81 -7.28
N VAL A 118 -5.97 15.89 -7.14
CA VAL A 118 -5.26 16.85 -6.31
C VAL A 118 -4.69 17.88 -7.28
N PHE A 119 -5.09 19.14 -7.14
CA PHE A 119 -4.69 20.26 -8.00
C PHE A 119 -3.61 21.11 -7.36
#